data_AF-A0AAW3EDG5-F1
#
_entry.id   AF-A0AAW3EDG5-F1
#
_cell.length_a   1.000
_cell.length_b   1.000
_cell.length_c   1.000
_cell.angle_alpha   90.00
_cell.angle_beta   90.00
_cell.angle_gamma   90.00
#
_symmetry.space_group_name_H-M   'P 1'
#
loop_
_entity.id
_entity.type
_entity.pdbx_description
1 polymer ?
#
loop_
_entity_poly.entity_id
_entity_poly.type
_entity_poly.pdbx_seq_one_letter_code
_entity_poly.pdbx_strand_id
1 'polypeptide(L)' 'MNIDSAMVLLADIITDSEHNNREQGIDFYKSAMRVLRSENSKKSELKSLHRNFCGYLAHGEFDNAEYQKIVRLIDFLE' A
#
# COMPACT_ATOMS: atom_id res chain seq x y z
N MET A 1 3.13 -11.78 -7.92
CA MET A 1 2.13 -11.30 -6.95
C MET A 1 2.09 -12.19 -5.71
N ASN A 2 2.26 -11.60 -4.53
CA ASN A 2 2.18 -12.24 -3.22
C ASN A 2 1.24 -11.42 -2.32
N ILE A 3 -0.07 -11.71 -2.41
CA ILE A 3 -1.13 -10.91 -1.78
C ILE A 3 -1.04 -10.98 -0.25
N ASP A 4 -0.75 -12.15 0.32
CA ASP A 4 -0.65 -12.31 1.78
C ASP A 4 0.47 -11.43 2.36
N SER A 5 1.64 -11.43 1.71
CA SER A 5 2.76 -10.59 2.15
C SER A 5 2.47 -9.10 1.94
N ALA A 6 1.77 -8.75 0.85
CA ALA A 6 1.30 -7.38 0.63
C ALA A 6 0.33 -6.92 1.71
N MET A 7 -0.60 -7.78 2.14
CA MET A 7 -1.55 -7.48 3.21
C MET A 7 -0.86 -7.31 4.56
N VAL A 8 0.09 -8.18 4.91
CA VAL A 8 0.84 -8.06 6.17
C VAL A 8 1.63 -6.75 6.20
N LEU A 9 2.35 -6.44 5.14
CA LEU A 9 3.15 -5.21 5.06
C LEU A 9 2.27 -3.96 5.05
N LEU A 10 1.13 -3.99 4.37
CA LEU A 10 0.21 -2.86 4.33
C LEU A 10 -0.43 -2.59 5.70
N ALA A 11 -0.71 -3.64 6.49
CA ALA A 11 -1.20 -3.47 7.86
C ALA A 11 -0.15 -2.76 8.74
N ASP A 12 1.11 -3.15 8.60
CA ASP A 12 2.26 -2.53 9.30
C ASP A 12 2.42 -1.05 8.92
N ILE A 13 2.32 -0.71 7.62
CA ILE A 13 2.35 0.70 7.15
C ILE A 13 1.19 1.51 7.76
N ILE A 14 -0.02 0.95 7.84
CA ILE A 14 -1.18 1.64 8.44
C ILE A 14 -0.91 1.95 9.92
N THR A 15 -0.48 0.95 10.70
CA THR A 15 -0.19 1.12 12.12
C THR A 15 0.88 2.18 12.37
N ASP A 16 1.96 2.17 11.59
CA ASP A 16 3.00 3.19 11.69
C ASP A 16 2.50 4.59 11.31
N SER A 17 1.70 4.67 10.24
CA SER A 17 1.15 5.96 9.79
C SER A 17 0.19 6.55 10.82
N GLU A 18 -0.64 5.73 11.46
CA GLU A 18 -1.52 6.12 12.56
C GLU A 18 -0.71 6.59 13.78
N HIS A 19 0.35 5.87 14.16
CA HIS A 19 1.22 6.27 15.27
C HIS A 19 1.92 7.61 15.05
N ASN A 20 2.27 7.91 13.79
CA ASN A 20 2.98 9.13 13.40
C ASN A 20 2.04 10.26 12.92
N ASN A 21 0.72 10.13 13.06
CA ASN A 21 -0.30 11.10 12.60
C ASN A 21 -0.16 11.50 11.11
N ARG A 22 0.16 10.55 10.23
CA ARG A 22 0.32 10.78 8.78
C ARG A 22 -1.00 10.60 8.02
N GLU A 23 -1.89 11.58 8.15
CA GLU A 23 -3.27 11.48 7.64
C GLU A 23 -3.36 11.19 6.13
N GLN A 24 -2.46 11.75 5.31
CA GLN A 24 -2.49 11.58 3.86
C GLN A 24 -2.33 10.11 3.43
N GLY A 25 -1.44 9.36 4.08
CA GLY A 25 -1.16 7.97 3.74
C GLY A 25 -2.26 7.02 4.24
N ILE A 26 -2.83 7.28 5.42
CA ILE A 26 -3.73 6.34 6.11
C ILE A 26 -4.95 5.96 5.27
N ASP A 27 -5.64 6.94 4.68
CA ASP A 27 -6.84 6.67 3.88
C ASP A 27 -6.51 5.90 2.60
N PHE A 28 -5.39 6.22 1.96
CA PHE A 28 -4.88 5.50 0.81
C PHE A 28 -4.58 4.03 1.17
N TYR A 29 -3.86 3.79 2.27
CA TYR A 29 -3.51 2.45 2.71
C TYR A 29 -4.72 1.61 3.14
N LYS A 30 -5.69 2.22 3.84
CA LYS A 30 -6.95 1.56 4.19
C LYS A 30 -7.76 1.18 2.95
N SER A 31 -7.78 2.04 1.94
CA SER A 31 -8.42 1.73 0.65
C SER A 31 -7.71 0.57 -0.07
N ALA A 32 -6.38 0.61 -0.14
CA ALA A 32 -5.55 -0.46 -0.68
C ALA A 32 -5.82 -1.81 0.00
N MET A 33 -5.96 -1.82 1.33
CA MET A 33 -6.25 -3.04 2.12
C MET A 33 -7.60 -3.65 1.75
N ARG A 34 -8.62 -2.82 1.48
CA ARG A 34 -9.93 -3.30 1.02
C ARG A 34 -9.83 -3.96 -0.35
N VAL A 35 -9.02 -3.40 -1.25
CA VAL A 35 -8.75 -4.01 -2.56
C VAL A 35 -8.03 -5.33 -2.40
N LEU A 36 -7.05 -5.46 -1.51
CA LEU A 36 -6.34 -6.73 -1.31
C LEU A 36 -7.17 -7.83 -0.64
N ARG A 37 -8.09 -7.45 0.26
CA ARG A 37 -8.98 -8.39 0.98
C ARG A 37 -10.16 -8.91 0.16
N SER A 38 -10.46 -8.32 -0.99
CA SER A 38 -11.57 -8.77 -1.81
C SER A 38 -11.24 -10.16 -2.38
N GLU A 39 -12.05 -11.18 -2.07
CA GLU A 39 -11.86 -12.55 -2.59
C GLU A 39 -11.92 -12.61 -4.13
N ASN A 40 -12.42 -11.54 -4.77
CA ASN A 40 -12.55 -11.41 -6.22
C ASN A 40 -11.63 -10.34 -6.83
N SER A 41 -10.56 -9.92 -6.14
CA SER A 41 -9.65 -8.89 -6.66
C SER A 41 -9.14 -9.29 -8.04
N LYS A 42 -9.64 -8.60 -9.06
CA LYS A 42 -9.28 -8.90 -10.44
C LYS A 42 -7.82 -8.50 -10.63
N LYS A 43 -7.11 -9.21 -11.51
CA LYS A 43 -5.75 -8.82 -11.93
C LYS A 43 -5.66 -7.36 -12.38
N SER A 44 -6.75 -6.79 -12.91
CA SER A 44 -6.86 -5.37 -13.25
C SER A 44 -6.82 -4.44 -12.03
N GLU A 45 -7.45 -4.82 -10.92
CA GLU A 45 -7.46 -4.04 -9.68
C GLU A 45 -6.10 -4.05 -9.00
N LEU A 46 -5.41 -5.21 -9.01
CA LEU A 46 -4.04 -5.32 -8.51
C LEU A 46 -3.06 -4.47 -9.34
N LYS A 47 -3.23 -4.42 -10.68
CA LYS A 47 -2.47 -3.51 -11.55
C LYS A 47 -2.79 -2.04 -11.29
N SER A 48 -4.05 -1.68 -11.05
CA SER A 48 -4.42 -0.32 -10.67
C SER A 48 -3.81 0.06 -9.33
N LEU A 49 -3.81 -0.87 -8.37
CA LEU A 49 -3.22 -0.65 -7.06
C LEU A 49 -1.71 -0.43 -7.15
N HIS A 50 -1.00 -1.24 -7.92
CA HIS A 50 0.41 -1.04 -8.24
C HIS A 50 0.67 0.37 -8.80
N ARG A 51 -0.10 0.80 -9.81
CA ARG A 51 0.03 2.15 -10.40
C ARG A 51 -0.23 3.26 -9.38
N ASN A 52 -1.21 3.08 -8.50
CA ASN A 52 -1.50 4.05 -7.46
C ASN A 52 -0.34 4.19 -6.48
N PHE A 53 0.32 3.07 -6.09
CA PHE A 53 1.52 3.13 -5.26
C PHE A 53 2.70 3.80 -5.96
N CYS A 54 2.93 3.54 -7.26
CA CYS A 54 3.92 4.28 -8.04
C CYS A 54 3.62 5.78 -8.07
N GLY A 55 2.35 6.17 -8.23
CA GLY A 55 1.91 7.57 -8.20
C GLY A 55 2.10 8.20 -6.83
N TYR A 56 1.80 7.46 -5.75
CA TYR A 56 2.04 7.90 -4.39
C TYR A 56 3.54 8.12 -4.15
N LEU A 57 4.43 7.22 -4.59
CA LEU A 57 5.88 7.43 -4.51
C LEU A 57 6.39 8.68 -5.24
N ALA A 58 5.69 9.14 -6.29
CA ALA A 58 6.10 10.30 -7.05
C ALA A 58 5.65 11.64 -6.43
N HIS A 59 4.56 11.65 -5.65
CA HIS A 59 3.87 12.87 -5.26
C HIS A 59 3.38 12.93 -3.81
N GLY A 60 3.40 11.81 -3.09
CA GLY A 60 2.94 11.71 -1.71
C GLY A 60 3.97 12.19 -0.70
N GLU A 61 3.50 12.39 0.53
CA GLU A 61 4.34 12.71 1.68
C GLU A 61 4.57 11.46 2.51
N PHE A 62 5.84 11.08 2.67
CA PHE A 62 6.27 9.92 3.44
C PHE A 62 7.72 10.10 3.88
N ASP A 63 8.12 9.43 4.95
CA ASP A 63 9.52 9.38 5.36
C ASP A 63 10.28 8.22 4.69
N ASN A 64 11.57 8.12 4.98
CA ASN A 64 12.39 7.05 4.40
C ASN A 64 11.95 5.65 4.85
N ALA A 65 11.43 5.49 6.08
CA ALA A 65 10.98 4.18 6.55
C ALA A 65 9.74 3.73 5.78
N GLU A 66 8.76 4.61 5.63
CA GLU A 66 7.54 4.40 4.86
C GLU A 66 7.86 4.18 3.37
N TYR A 67 8.78 4.96 2.79
CA TYR A 67 9.27 4.76 1.42
C TYR A 67 9.74 3.33 1.17
N GLN A 68 10.62 2.79 2.03
CA GLN A 68 11.14 1.42 1.87
C GLN A 68 10.04 0.37 1.94
N LYS A 69 9.04 0.58 2.81
CA LYS A 69 7.88 -0.32 2.91
C LYS A 69 7.00 -0.22 1.66
N ILE A 70 6.78 0.97 1.10
CA ILE A 70 5.99 1.13 -0.14
C ILE A 70 6.69 0.46 -1.32
N VAL A 71 8.01 0.64 -1.47
CA VAL A 71 8.78 -0.04 -2.53
C VAL A 71 8.65 -1.55 -2.40
N ARG A 72 8.80 -2.09 -1.18
CA ARG A 72 8.64 -3.52 -0.95
C ARG A 72 7.21 -4.01 -1.19
N LEU A 73 6.22 -3.18 -0.92
CA LEU A 73 4.82 -3.48 -1.22
C LEU A 73 4.58 -3.56 -2.72
N ILE A 74 5.17 -2.66 -3.51
CA ILE A 74 5.11 -2.69 -4.98
C ILE A 74 5.68 -4.00 -5.53
N ASP A 75 6.83 -4.47 -5.02
CA ASP A 75 7.42 -5.78 -5.42
C ASP A 75 6.43 -6.94 -5.22
N PHE A 76 5.59 -6.89 -4.17
CA PHE A 76 4.59 -7.94 -3.93
C PHE A 76 3.40 -7.86 -4.89
N LEU A 77 3.16 -6.71 -5.52
CA LEU A 77 2.05 -6.48 -6.45
C LEU A 77 2.43 -6.76 -7.93
N GLU A 78 3.71 -6.94 -8.23
CA GLU A 78 4.21 -7.52 -9.50
C GLU A 78 4.10 -9.05 -9.51
#